data_AF-A0A447QCS0-F1
#
_entry.id   AF-A0A447QCS0-F1
#
_cell.length_a   1.000
_cell.length_b   1.000
_cell.length_c   1.000
_cell.angle_alpha   90.00
_cell.angle_beta   90.00
_cell.angle_gamma   90.00
#
_symmetry.space_group_name_H-M   'P 1'
#
loop_
_entity.id
_entity.type
_entity.pdbx_description
1 polymer ?
#
loop_
_entity_poly.entity_id
_entity_poly.type
_entity_poly.pdbx_seq_one_letter_code
_entity_poly.pdbx_strand_id
1 'polypeptide(L)'
;MASKQQAVQSLSAATFSGLSRTAIAGSLHPDRAADTALIAAIRQMGNRLGYAALASQSALRRADVPAAAIRCPTLVVAGAQDALRSLDEAQELTAAIAGATLQVLDGSGHMLPLEQPQALADTLVRWLNEQGID
;
A
#
# COMPACT_ATOMS: atom_id res chain seq x y z
N MET A 1 -7.79 -14.73 -2.85
CA MET A 1 -8.80 -13.65 -2.85
C MET A 1 -10.10 -14.03 -2.14
N ALA A 2 -10.67 -15.23 -2.33
CA ALA A 2 -11.91 -15.64 -1.65
C ALA A 2 -11.85 -15.58 -0.11
N SER A 3 -10.71 -15.96 0.50
CA SER A 3 -10.60 -15.99 1.97
C SER A 3 -10.57 -14.60 2.62
N LYS A 4 -9.96 -13.59 1.97
CA LYS A 4 -9.93 -12.20 2.50
C LYS A 4 -11.33 -11.58 2.50
N GLN A 5 -12.10 -11.79 1.43
CA GLN A 5 -13.45 -11.26 1.33
C GLN A 5 -14.41 -11.96 2.30
N GLN A 6 -14.30 -13.28 2.45
CA GLN A 6 -15.05 -14.03 3.47
C GLN A 6 -14.71 -13.58 4.90
N ALA A 7 -13.42 -13.37 5.21
CA ALA A 7 -13.00 -12.88 6.53
C ALA A 7 -13.47 -11.46 6.84
N VAL A 8 -13.68 -10.61 5.82
CA VAL A 8 -14.26 -9.28 6.00
C VAL A 8 -15.79 -9.35 6.12
N GLN A 9 -16.45 -10.23 5.37
CA GLN A 9 -17.90 -10.43 5.43
C GLN A 9 -18.39 -11.02 6.77
N SER A 10 -17.53 -11.70 7.52
CA SER A 10 -17.85 -12.17 8.88
C SER A 10 -17.77 -11.05 9.94
N LEU A 11 -17.28 -9.86 9.58
CA LEU A 11 -17.29 -8.68 10.43
C LEU A 11 -18.56 -7.85 10.18
N SER A 12 -18.93 -7.02 11.15
CA SER A 12 -19.99 -6.02 10.99
C SER A 12 -19.50 -4.66 11.47
N ALA A 13 -20.24 -3.59 11.15
CA ALA A 13 -19.94 -2.26 11.69
C ALA A 13 -19.94 -2.23 13.23
N ALA A 14 -20.75 -3.08 13.87
CA ALA A 14 -20.83 -3.17 15.34
C ALA A 14 -19.64 -3.93 15.97
N THR A 15 -18.98 -4.80 15.22
CA THR A 15 -17.88 -5.66 15.73
C THR A 15 -16.50 -5.24 15.23
N PHE A 16 -16.43 -4.33 14.25
CA PHE A 16 -15.17 -3.84 13.70
C PHE A 16 -14.47 -2.88 14.66
N SER A 17 -13.23 -3.21 15.03
CA SER A 17 -12.35 -2.38 15.87
C SER A 17 -10.95 -2.23 15.28
N GLY A 18 -10.90 -2.22 13.94
CA GLY A 18 -9.68 -2.02 13.16
C GLY A 18 -9.02 -3.35 12.81
N LEU A 19 -7.90 -3.26 12.10
CA LEU A 19 -7.07 -4.42 11.81
C LEU A 19 -6.39 -4.92 13.09
N SER A 20 -6.12 -6.22 13.15
CA SER A 20 -5.40 -6.82 14.28
C SER A 20 -3.96 -6.31 14.34
N ARG A 21 -3.38 -6.29 15.55
CA ARG A 21 -1.97 -5.93 15.75
C ARG A 21 -1.04 -6.77 14.88
N THR A 22 -1.28 -8.08 14.80
CA THR A 22 -0.47 -9.01 14.00
C THR A 22 -0.54 -8.68 12.51
N ALA A 23 -1.73 -8.37 11.99
CA ALA A 23 -1.91 -7.99 10.58
C ALA A 23 -1.18 -6.68 10.25
N ILE A 24 -1.24 -5.69 11.14
CA ILE A 24 -0.53 -4.43 10.95
C ILE A 24 0.98 -4.65 11.04
N ALA A 25 1.47 -5.33 12.08
CA ALA A 25 2.90 -5.62 12.26
C ALA A 25 3.50 -6.36 11.05
N GLY A 26 2.77 -7.34 10.50
CA GLY A 26 3.19 -8.07 9.30
C GLY A 26 3.18 -7.25 8.00
N SER A 27 2.60 -6.04 8.01
CA SER A 27 2.67 -5.11 6.87
C SER A 27 3.85 -4.14 6.94
N LEU A 28 4.49 -4.01 8.10
CA LEU A 28 5.61 -3.08 8.30
C LEU A 28 6.95 -3.72 7.91
N HIS A 29 7.96 -2.88 7.73
CA HIS A 29 9.35 -3.31 7.71
C HIS A 29 9.66 -4.16 8.96
N PRO A 30 10.46 -5.24 8.85
CA PRO A 30 10.78 -6.10 9.99
C PRO A 30 11.26 -5.35 11.24
N ASP A 31 12.12 -4.35 11.06
CA ASP A 31 12.65 -3.52 12.16
C ASP A 31 11.58 -2.66 12.86
N ARG A 32 10.45 -2.43 12.20
CA ARG A 32 9.32 -1.66 12.74
C ARG A 32 8.14 -2.53 13.18
N ALA A 33 8.20 -3.85 13.00
CA ALA A 33 7.13 -4.76 13.39
C ALA A 33 6.81 -4.73 14.90
N ALA A 34 7.76 -4.28 15.74
CA ALA A 34 7.58 -4.09 17.17
C ALA A 34 7.16 -2.67 17.58
N ASP A 35 7.07 -1.71 16.65
CA ASP A 35 6.73 -0.32 16.93
C ASP A 35 5.26 -0.16 17.34
N THR A 36 5.02 -0.15 18.64
CA THR A 36 3.67 -0.11 19.22
C THR A 36 2.95 1.20 18.92
N ALA A 37 3.68 2.32 18.82
CA ALA A 37 3.10 3.62 18.53
C ALA A 37 2.61 3.70 17.09
N LEU A 38 3.42 3.26 16.12
CA LEU A 38 3.03 3.18 14.73
C LEU A 38 1.85 2.23 14.52
N ILE A 39 1.89 1.04 15.14
CA ILE A 39 0.80 0.07 15.06
C ILE A 39 -0.50 0.66 15.60
N ALA A 40 -0.45 1.35 16.74
CA ALA A 40 -1.62 1.98 17.34
C ALA A 40 -2.19 3.07 16.42
N ALA A 41 -1.33 3.90 15.82
CA ALA A 41 -1.73 4.94 14.87
C ALA A 41 -2.42 4.34 13.63
N ILE A 42 -1.85 3.29 13.02
CA ILE A 42 -2.45 2.60 11.87
C ILE A 42 -3.81 2.01 12.24
N ARG A 43 -3.92 1.36 13.40
CA ARG A 43 -5.18 0.79 13.87
C ARG A 43 -6.23 1.89 14.08
N GLN A 44 -5.85 3.02 14.67
CA GLN A 44 -6.74 4.16 14.87
C GLN A 44 -7.22 4.76 13.53
N MET A 45 -6.33 4.86 12.53
CA MET A 45 -6.70 5.30 11.18
C MET A 45 -7.71 4.35 10.53
N GLY A 46 -7.46 3.03 10.60
CA GLY A 46 -8.39 2.02 10.11
C GLY A 46 -9.74 2.07 10.81
N ASN A 47 -9.75 2.28 12.13
CA ASN A 47 -10.97 2.47 12.92
C ASN A 47 -11.77 3.69 12.47
N ARG A 48 -11.09 4.81 12.22
CA ARG A 48 -11.73 6.05 11.77
C ARG A 48 -12.36 5.92 10.38
N LEU A 49 -11.76 5.16 9.47
CA LEU A 49 -12.36 4.84 8.17
C LEU A 49 -13.56 3.88 8.30
N GLY A 50 -13.48 2.95 9.24
CA GLY A 50 -14.58 2.06 9.60
C GLY A 50 -14.77 0.85 8.68
N TYR A 51 -15.70 -0.01 9.09
CA TYR A 51 -15.99 -1.28 8.42
C TYR A 51 -16.43 -1.10 6.96
N ALA A 52 -17.26 -0.10 6.67
CA ALA A 52 -17.77 0.13 5.32
C ALA A 52 -16.64 0.33 4.31
N ALA A 53 -15.62 1.14 4.66
CA ALA A 53 -14.45 1.34 3.81
C ALA A 53 -13.68 0.02 3.58
N LEU A 54 -13.45 -0.76 4.64
CA LEU A 54 -12.77 -2.05 4.53
C LEU A 54 -13.56 -3.04 3.64
N ALA A 55 -14.88 -3.13 3.82
CA ALA A 55 -15.76 -4.00 3.04
C ALA A 55 -15.75 -3.61 1.57
N SER A 56 -15.93 -2.33 1.25
CA SER A 56 -15.86 -1.82 -0.12
C SER A 56 -14.51 -2.11 -0.77
N GLN A 57 -13.40 -1.81 -0.09
CA GLN A 57 -12.05 -2.06 -0.63
C GLN A 57 -11.76 -3.56 -0.82
N SER A 58 -12.29 -4.42 0.04
CA SER A 58 -12.07 -5.87 -0.03
C SER A 58 -12.91 -6.55 -1.11
N ALA A 59 -14.04 -5.94 -1.50
CA ALA A 59 -14.89 -6.44 -2.59
C ALA A 59 -14.37 -6.06 -3.99
N LEU A 60 -13.41 -5.15 -4.11
CA LEU A 60 -12.83 -4.77 -5.40
C LEU A 60 -12.15 -5.95 -6.07
N ARG A 61 -12.60 -6.28 -7.29
CA ARG A 61 -11.86 -7.15 -8.21
C ARG A 61 -10.60 -6.43 -8.69
N ARG A 62 -9.46 -7.06 -8.50
CA ARG A 62 -8.13 -6.53 -8.89
C ARG A 62 -7.46 -7.36 -9.99
N ALA A 63 -8.21 -8.26 -10.61
CA ALA A 63 -7.75 -9.01 -11.78
C ALA A 63 -7.95 -8.17 -13.05
N ASP A 64 -7.10 -8.43 -14.05
CA ASP A 64 -7.26 -7.90 -15.42
C ASP A 64 -7.27 -6.37 -15.51
N VAL A 65 -6.53 -5.69 -14.63
CA VAL A 65 -6.37 -4.22 -14.71
C VAL A 65 -5.61 -3.90 -16.00
N PRO A 66 -6.17 -3.09 -16.92
CA PRO A 66 -5.57 -2.83 -18.22
C PRO A 66 -4.44 -1.80 -18.09
N ALA A 67 -3.34 -2.16 -17.41
CA ALA A 67 -2.20 -1.28 -17.16
C ALA A 67 -1.63 -0.68 -18.46
N ALA A 68 -1.62 -1.45 -19.55
CA ALA A 68 -1.21 -0.99 -20.88
C ALA A 68 -2.09 0.12 -21.49
N ALA A 69 -3.28 0.37 -20.93
CA ALA A 69 -4.14 1.48 -21.34
C ALA A 69 -3.68 2.82 -20.73
N ILE A 70 -2.83 2.82 -19.70
CA ILE A 70 -2.28 4.02 -19.09
C ILE A 70 -1.31 4.68 -20.08
N ARG A 71 -1.48 5.99 -20.30
CA ARG A 71 -0.71 6.79 -21.27
C ARG A 71 -0.03 8.02 -20.68
N CYS A 72 -0.34 8.37 -19.43
CA CYS A 72 0.31 9.49 -18.75
C CYS A 72 1.64 9.04 -18.11
N PRO A 73 2.58 9.98 -17.88
CA PRO A 73 3.76 9.70 -17.07
C PRO A 73 3.39 9.02 -15.76
N THR A 74 4.09 7.94 -15.44
CA THR A 74 3.78 7.11 -14.26
C THR A 74 5.05 6.81 -13.47
N LEU A 75 4.99 7.02 -12.17
CA LEU A 75 5.96 6.54 -11.21
C LEU A 75 5.33 5.43 -10.37
N VAL A 76 6.00 4.27 -10.31
CA VAL A 76 5.72 3.20 -9.38
C VAL A 76 6.73 3.30 -8.25
N VAL A 77 6.26 3.31 -6.99
CA VAL A 77 7.13 3.30 -5.80
C VAL A 77 6.85 2.05 -4.98
N ALA A 78 7.90 1.30 -4.66
CA ALA A 78 7.81 0.05 -3.89
C ALA A 78 8.74 0.08 -2.67
N GLY A 79 8.31 -0.55 -1.57
CA GLY A 79 9.18 -0.83 -0.42
C GLY A 79 9.96 -2.12 -0.66
N ALA A 80 11.27 -2.12 -0.44
CA ALA A 80 12.11 -3.30 -0.68
C ALA A 80 11.74 -4.49 0.24
N GLN A 81 11.14 -4.23 1.41
CA GLN A 81 10.73 -5.23 2.39
C GLN A 81 9.20 -5.31 2.55
N ASP A 82 8.44 -4.91 1.53
CA ASP A 82 6.99 -5.10 1.52
C ASP A 82 6.65 -6.60 1.51
N ALA A 83 6.07 -7.09 2.60
CA ALA A 83 5.65 -8.49 2.74
C ALA A 83 4.26 -8.78 2.13
N LEU A 84 3.52 -7.74 1.74
CA LEU A 84 2.18 -7.86 1.16
C LEU A 84 2.20 -7.76 -0.37
N ARG A 85 3.18 -7.07 -0.94
CA ARG A 85 3.40 -6.93 -2.38
C ARG A 85 4.84 -7.20 -2.75
N SER A 86 5.05 -8.11 -3.69
CA SER A 86 6.41 -8.44 -4.11
C SER A 86 7.00 -7.36 -5.00
N LEU A 87 8.34 -7.30 -5.04
CA LEU A 87 9.02 -6.44 -5.99
C LEU A 87 8.73 -6.85 -7.44
N ASP A 88 8.56 -8.15 -7.71
CA ASP A 88 8.19 -8.67 -9.03
C ASP A 88 6.84 -8.10 -9.50
N GLU A 89 5.83 -8.01 -8.63
CA GLU A 89 4.54 -7.39 -8.97
C GLU A 89 4.72 -5.91 -9.39
N ALA A 90 5.61 -5.17 -8.72
CA ALA A 90 5.90 -3.77 -9.06
C ALA A 90 6.67 -3.64 -10.39
N GLN A 91 7.60 -4.56 -10.65
CA GLN A 91 8.34 -4.62 -11.91
C GLN A 91 7.42 -4.98 -13.08
N GLU A 92 6.55 -5.98 -12.91
CA GLU A 92 5.52 -6.36 -13.89
C GLU A 92 4.60 -5.17 -14.21
N LEU A 93 4.12 -4.47 -13.19
CA LEU A 93 3.27 -3.28 -13.38
C LEU A 93 4.01 -2.18 -14.15
N THR A 94 5.28 -1.93 -13.81
CA THR A 94 6.11 -0.92 -14.47
C THR A 94 6.34 -1.30 -15.94
N ALA A 95 6.66 -2.56 -16.23
CA ALA A 95 6.85 -3.05 -17.59
C ALA A 95 5.56 -2.99 -18.43
N ALA A 96 4.39 -3.13 -17.80
CA ALA A 96 3.10 -3.06 -18.46
C ALA A 96 2.66 -1.63 -18.83
N ILE A 97 3.22 -0.59 -18.21
CA ILE A 97 2.84 0.81 -18.42
C ILE A 97 3.92 1.51 -19.27
N ALA A 98 3.53 1.98 -20.46
CA ALA A 98 4.45 2.65 -21.36
C ALA A 98 5.01 3.94 -20.72
N GLY A 99 6.34 4.02 -20.60
CA GLY A 99 7.03 5.18 -20.00
C GLY A 99 6.99 5.24 -18.47
N ALA A 100 6.55 4.17 -17.80
CA ALA A 100 6.63 4.12 -16.34
C ALA A 100 8.07 3.96 -15.83
N THR A 101 8.31 4.50 -14.64
CA THR A 101 9.56 4.35 -13.90
C THR A 101 9.29 3.67 -12.56
N LEU A 102 10.26 2.93 -12.04
CA LEU A 102 10.17 2.26 -10.74
C LEU A 102 11.23 2.82 -9.79
N GLN A 103 10.79 3.32 -8.65
CA GLN A 103 11.66 3.62 -7.51
C GLN A 103 11.43 2.59 -6.40
N VAL A 104 12.49 1.92 -6.00
CA VAL A 104 12.48 1.04 -4.83
C VAL A 104 13.09 1.79 -3.66
N LEU A 105 12.41 1.82 -2.52
CA LEU A 105 12.88 2.42 -1.28
C LEU A 105 13.26 1.32 -0.31
N ASP A 106 14.56 1.25 0.01
CA ASP A 106 15.11 0.32 0.97
C ASP A 106 14.78 0.75 2.41
N GLY A 107 14.60 -0.21 3.33
CA GLY A 107 14.22 0.05 4.72
C GLY A 107 12.73 0.34 4.92
N SER A 108 11.86 -0.08 4.00
CA SER A 108 10.41 0.10 4.12
C SER A 108 9.63 -1.17 3.80
N GLY A 109 8.59 -1.43 4.59
CA GLY A 109 7.54 -2.39 4.27
C GLY A 109 6.44 -1.77 3.42
N HIS A 110 5.22 -2.31 3.59
CA HIS A 110 4.01 -1.92 2.86
C HIS A 110 3.53 -0.51 3.19
N MET A 111 3.76 -0.04 4.43
CA MET A 111 3.20 1.21 4.92
C MET A 111 4.14 2.39 4.63
N LEU A 112 4.67 2.43 3.41
CA LEU A 112 5.72 3.36 2.97
C LEU A 112 5.48 4.82 3.39
N PRO A 113 4.27 5.42 3.22
CA PRO A 113 4.02 6.80 3.66
C PRO A 113 4.16 7.04 5.16
N LEU A 114 4.04 6.00 5.99
CA LEU A 114 4.19 6.06 7.44
C LEU A 114 5.56 5.56 7.92
N GLU A 115 6.22 4.76 7.10
CA GLU A 115 7.52 4.19 7.40
C GLU A 115 8.67 5.11 7.02
N GLN A 116 8.59 5.72 5.83
CA GLN A 116 9.58 6.64 5.31
C GLN A 116 8.92 7.85 4.61
N PRO A 117 8.20 8.71 5.37
CA PRO A 117 7.48 9.84 4.79
C PRO A 117 8.39 10.78 3.99
N GLN A 118 9.58 11.09 4.50
CA GLN A 118 10.50 12.03 3.84
C GLN A 118 11.08 11.44 2.56
N ALA A 119 11.58 10.20 2.59
CA ALA A 119 12.15 9.56 1.40
C ALA A 119 11.11 9.39 0.28
N LEU A 120 9.85 9.11 0.65
CA LEU A 120 8.74 9.09 -0.29
C LEU A 120 8.48 10.49 -0.86
N ALA A 121 8.35 11.51 -0.02
CA ALA A 121 8.12 12.88 -0.46
C ALA A 121 9.22 13.38 -1.41
N ASP A 122 10.49 13.16 -1.06
CA ASP A 122 11.64 13.55 -1.89
C ASP A 122 11.63 12.83 -3.24
N THR A 123 11.23 11.55 -3.26
CA THR A 123 11.07 10.77 -4.48
C THR A 123 9.98 11.35 -5.37
N LEU A 124 8.81 11.66 -4.80
CA LEU A 124 7.69 12.23 -5.55
C LEU A 124 8.04 13.61 -6.11
N VAL A 125 8.62 14.49 -5.30
CA VAL A 125 9.00 15.85 -5.71
C VAL A 125 10.05 15.82 -6.82
N ARG A 126 11.08 14.97 -6.68
CA ARG A 126 12.10 14.81 -7.73
C ARG A 126 11.48 14.37 -9.05
N TRP A 127 10.62 13.36 -9.01
CA TRP A 127 9.97 12.85 -10.20
C TRP A 127 9.05 13.90 -10.86
N LEU A 128 8.24 14.62 -10.07
CA LEU A 128 7.38 15.69 -10.59
C LEU A 128 8.19 16.79 -11.30
N ASN A 129 9.32 17.21 -10.71
CA ASN A 129 10.23 18.18 -11.32
C ASN A 129 10.84 17.65 -12.63
N GLU A 130 11.24 16.37 -12.68
CA GLU A 130 11.75 15.73 -13.91
C GLU A 130 10.69 15.64 -15.01
N GLN A 131 9.40 15.53 -14.65
CA GLN A 131 8.28 15.57 -15.60
C GLN A 131 7.87 17.01 -15.99
N GLY A 132 8.44 18.03 -15.36
CA GLY A 132 8.06 19.43 -15.57
C GLY A 132 6.64 19.76 -15.07
N ILE A 133 6.20 19.09 -14.01
CA ILE A 133 4.91 19.33 -13.34
C ILE A 133 5.19 20.15 -12.08
N ASP A 134 4.73 21.40 -12.04
CA ASP A 134 4.90 22.37 -10.95
C ASP A 134 3.73 22.41 -9.94
#